data_AF-A0A421L3J0-F1
#
_entry.id   AF-A0A421L3J0-F1
#
_cell.length_a   1.000
_cell.length_b   1.000
_cell.length_c   1.000
_cell.angle_alpha   90.00
_cell.angle_beta   90.00
_cell.angle_gamma   90.00
#
_symmetry.space_group_name_H-M   'P 1'
#
loop_
_entity.id
_entity.type
_entity.pdbx_description
1 polymer ?
#
loop_
_entity_poly.entity_id
_entity_poly.type
_entity_poly.pdbx_seq_one_letter_code
_entity_poly.pdbx_strand_id
1 'polypeptide(L)'
;MRAPPPEPPLVPTALMATDPATDPSILWAIAREEPQLRRWLVANPAASPALLETISQLGGPGVRRALEVLLDEGNGHQSPLSS
;
A
#
# COMPACT_ATOMS: atom_id res chain seq x y z
N MET A 1 -2.74 40.65 -9.37
CA MET A 1 -2.20 39.27 -9.48
C MET A 1 -3.11 38.37 -8.66
N ARG A 2 -3.76 37.38 -9.28
CA ARG A 2 -4.65 36.45 -8.56
C ARG A 2 -3.77 35.37 -7.95
N ALA A 3 -3.75 35.23 -6.63
CA ALA A 3 -3.07 34.11 -5.99
C ALA A 3 -3.68 32.80 -6.53
N PRO A 4 -2.87 31.76 -6.81
CA PRO A 4 -3.44 30.44 -7.08
C PRO A 4 -4.29 30.02 -5.88
N PRO A 5 -5.43 29.33 -6.09
CA PRO A 5 -6.21 28.81 -4.98
C PRO A 5 -5.29 27.97 -4.07
N PRO A 6 -5.47 28.02 -2.74
CA PRO A 6 -4.73 27.14 -1.86
C PRO A 6 -4.93 25.71 -2.37
N GLU A 7 -3.82 25.03 -2.60
CA GLU A 7 -3.82 23.62 -2.96
C GLU A 7 -4.72 22.87 -1.97
N PRO A 8 -5.68 22.06 -2.47
CA PRO A 8 -6.56 21.31 -1.58
C PRO A 8 -5.70 20.52 -0.60
N PRO A 9 -6.13 20.38 0.67
CA PRO A 9 -5.38 19.57 1.63
C PRO A 9 -5.08 18.23 0.96
N LEU A 10 -3.82 17.79 1.04
CA LEU A 10 -3.34 16.57 0.40
C LEU A 10 -4.10 15.40 1.00
N VAL A 11 -5.28 15.08 0.43
CA VAL A 11 -6.05 13.92 0.80
C VAL A 11 -5.24 12.72 0.32
N PRO A 12 -4.90 11.77 1.20
CA PRO A 12 -4.20 10.59 0.76
C PRO A 12 -5.03 9.87 -0.31
N THR A 13 -4.38 9.51 -1.43
CA THR A 13 -5.03 8.84 -2.54
C THR A 13 -4.46 7.45 -2.74
N ALA A 14 -5.19 6.59 -3.45
CA ALA A 14 -4.70 5.25 -3.83
C ALA A 14 -3.41 5.33 -4.64
N LEU A 15 -3.26 6.33 -5.53
CA LEU A 15 -2.04 6.57 -6.29
C LEU A 15 -0.84 6.81 -5.37
N MET A 16 -1.00 7.71 -4.39
CA MET A 16 0.05 7.98 -3.39
C MET A 16 0.36 6.73 -2.55
N ALA A 17 -0.66 5.93 -2.22
CA ALA A 17 -0.48 4.68 -1.49
C ALA A 17 0.28 3.61 -2.28
N THR A 18 0.22 3.61 -3.61
CA THR A 18 0.93 2.65 -4.49
C THR A 18 2.24 3.17 -5.08
N ASP A 19 2.51 4.47 -4.96
CA ASP A 19 3.67 5.10 -5.59
C ASP A 19 4.98 4.71 -4.85
N PRO A 20 5.98 4.15 -5.56
CA PRO A 20 7.30 3.84 -4.98
C PRO A 20 8.07 5.07 -4.49
N ALA A 21 7.76 6.27 -5.00
CA ALA A 21 8.42 7.51 -4.60
C ALA A 21 7.82 8.11 -3.32
N THR A 22 6.69 7.59 -2.83
CA THR A 22 6.08 8.06 -1.59
C THR A 22 6.95 7.74 -0.39
N ASP A 23 7.17 8.75 0.46
CA ASP A 23 7.97 8.59 1.68
C ASP A 23 7.36 7.52 2.62
N PRO A 24 8.18 6.63 3.20
CA PRO A 24 7.71 5.61 4.13
C PRO A 24 6.87 6.17 5.28
N SER A 25 7.21 7.35 5.79
CA SER A 25 6.47 8.01 6.89
C SER A 25 5.03 8.34 6.48
N ILE A 26 4.83 8.72 5.21
CA ILE A 26 3.51 8.99 4.65
C ILE A 26 2.73 7.67 4.51
N LEU A 27 3.38 6.58 4.06
CA LEU A 27 2.74 5.26 3.99
C LEU A 27 2.26 4.78 5.37
N TRP A 28 3.04 5.01 6.42
CA TRP A 28 2.64 4.74 7.81
C TRP A 28 1.47 5.59 8.28
N ALA A 29 1.42 6.87 7.88
CA ALA A 29 0.29 7.74 8.18
C ALA A 29 -0.99 7.21 7.50
N ILE A 30 -0.92 6.86 6.21
CA ILE A 30 -2.04 6.24 5.48
C ILE A 30 -2.51 4.96 6.16
N ALA A 31 -1.58 4.09 6.57
CA ALA A 31 -1.92 2.83 7.23
C ALA A 31 -2.73 3.05 8.52
N ARG A 32 -2.46 4.13 9.26
CA ARG A 32 -3.16 4.43 10.51
C ARG A 32 -4.48 5.15 10.28
N GLU A 33 -4.44 6.20 9.48
CA GLU A 33 -5.53 7.17 9.31
C GLU A 33 -6.57 6.70 8.30
N GLU A 34 -6.19 5.93 7.29
CA GLU A 34 -7.02 5.62 6.11
C GLU A 34 -7.25 4.09 5.92
N PRO A 35 -8.20 3.47 6.65
CA PRO A 35 -8.50 2.05 6.52
C PRO A 35 -8.85 1.59 5.10
N GLN A 36 -9.48 2.46 4.31
CA GLN A 36 -9.86 2.17 2.93
C GLN A 36 -8.65 2.10 1.99
N LEU A 37 -7.55 2.76 2.34
CA LEU A 37 -6.35 2.81 1.51
C LEU A 37 -5.33 1.72 1.83
N ARG A 38 -5.45 1.06 2.98
CA ARG A 38 -4.55 -0.01 3.41
C ARG A 38 -4.37 -1.12 2.38
N ARG A 39 -5.42 -1.48 1.64
CA ARG A 39 -5.33 -2.50 0.58
C ARG A 39 -4.42 -2.10 -0.58
N TRP A 40 -4.25 -0.80 -0.83
CA TRP A 40 -3.40 -0.26 -1.89
C TRP A 40 -1.94 -0.22 -1.44
N LEU A 41 -1.68 0.04 -0.15
CA LEU A 41 -0.34 -0.04 0.43
C LEU A 41 0.29 -1.43 0.24
N VAL A 42 -0.52 -2.49 0.23
CA VAL A 42 -0.04 -3.86 -0.03
C VAL A 42 0.56 -4.02 -1.44
N ALA A 43 0.04 -3.27 -2.41
CA ALA A 43 0.55 -3.26 -3.78
C ALA A 43 1.73 -2.30 -3.98
N ASN A 44 2.15 -1.55 -2.94
CA ASN A 44 3.25 -0.62 -3.07
C ASN A 44 4.60 -1.35 -2.95
N PRO A 45 5.48 -1.29 -3.95
CA PRO A 45 6.80 -1.93 -3.88
C PRO A 45 7.73 -1.28 -2.85
N ALA A 46 7.49 -0.03 -2.44
CA ALA A 46 8.21 0.63 -1.35
C ALA A 46 7.66 0.29 0.05
N ALA A 47 6.55 -0.46 0.14
CA ALA A 47 6.03 -0.89 1.44
C ALA A 47 7.00 -1.88 2.09
N SER A 48 7.49 -1.51 3.28
CA SER A 48 8.38 -2.38 4.05
C SER A 48 7.62 -3.58 4.63
N PRO A 49 8.29 -4.70 4.91
CA PRO A 49 7.67 -5.85 5.56
C PRO A 49 6.94 -5.50 6.86
N ALA A 50 7.55 -4.65 7.71
CA ALA A 50 6.96 -4.18 8.96
C ALA A 50 5.65 -3.38 8.74
N LEU A 51 5.57 -2.61 7.65
CA LEU A 51 4.34 -1.90 7.29
C LEU A 51 3.25 -2.88 6.86
N LEU A 52 3.58 -3.87 6.03
CA LEU A 52 2.64 -4.91 5.60
C LEU A 52 2.12 -5.75 6.78
N GLU A 53 3.00 -6.13 7.70
CA GLU A 53 2.62 -6.81 8.94
C GLU A 53 1.67 -5.95 9.78
N THR A 54 1.97 -4.66 9.94
CA THR A 54 1.10 -3.74 10.66
C THR A 54 -0.29 -3.65 10.00
N ILE A 55 -0.33 -3.52 8.67
CA ILE A 55 -1.58 -3.46 7.92
C ILE A 55 -2.38 -4.77 8.08
N SER A 56 -1.71 -5.92 8.10
CA SER A 56 -2.31 -7.22 8.37
C SER A 56 -2.98 -7.27 9.75
N GLN A 57 -2.30 -6.74 10.79
CA GLN A 57 -2.81 -6.67 12.15
C GLN A 57 -3.97 -5.68 12.32
N LEU A 58 -3.84 -4.48 11.74
CA LEU A 58 -4.88 -3.45 11.76
C LEU A 58 -6.11 -3.86 10.93
N GLY A 59 -5.90 -4.68 9.91
CA GLY A 59 -6.93 -5.10 8.96
C GLY A 59 -7.51 -3.92 8.17
N GLY A 60 -8.60 -4.19 7.46
CA GLY A 60 -9.30 -3.18 6.67
C GLY A 60 -10.03 -3.81 5.48
N PRO A 61 -10.90 -3.05 4.81
CA PRO A 61 -11.63 -3.54 3.65
C PRO A 61 -10.68 -3.99 2.54
N GLY A 62 -10.70 -5.28 2.20
CA GLY A 62 -9.90 -5.83 1.10
C GLY A 62 -8.41 -6.03 1.38
N VAL A 63 -7.92 -5.72 2.59
CA VAL A 63 -6.51 -5.90 2.97
C VAL A 63 -6.09 -7.37 2.89
N ARG A 64 -6.88 -8.27 3.48
CA ARG A 64 -6.59 -9.71 3.47
C ARG A 64 -6.45 -10.26 2.06
N ARG A 65 -7.39 -9.92 1.18
CA ARG A 65 -7.37 -10.33 -0.22
C ARG A 65 -6.15 -9.76 -0.96
N ALA A 66 -5.78 -8.51 -0.69
CA ALA A 66 -4.60 -7.91 -1.29
C ALA A 66 -3.30 -8.63 -0.85
N LEU A 67 -3.19 -8.98 0.44
CA LEU A 67 -2.05 -9.74 0.97
C LEU A 67 -1.99 -11.16 0.40
N GLU A 68 -3.13 -11.85 0.30
CA GLU A 68 -3.23 -13.17 -0.34
C GLU A 68 -2.71 -13.12 -1.78
N VAL A 69 -3.13 -12.13 -2.57
CA VAL A 69 -2.65 -11.95 -3.96
C VAL A 69 -1.14 -11.69 -3.99
N LEU A 70 -0.63 -10.76 -3.16
CA LEU A 70 0.80 -10.45 -3.11
C LEU A 70 1.64 -11.70 -2.78
N LEU A 71 1.19 -12.51 -1.83
CA LEU A 71 1.88 -13.73 -1.40
C LEU A 71 1.79 -14.85 -2.45
N ASP A 72 0.65 -14.96 -3.14
CA ASP A 72 0.46 -15.93 -4.24
C ASP A 72 1.37 -15.60 -5.43
N GLU A 73 1.46 -14.31 -5.83
CA GLU A 73 2.35 -13.87 -6.89
C GLU A 73 3.83 -14.06 -6.54
N GLY A 74 4.19 -13.90 -5.26
CA GLY A 74 5.54 -14.22 -4.76
C GLY A 74 5.87 -15.72 -4.80
N ASN A 75 4.86 -16.59 -4.73
CA ASN A 75 5.02 -18.05 -4.67
C ASN A 75 5.02 -18.73 -6.06
N GLY A 76 4.67 -17.99 -7.13
CA GLY A 76 4.56 -18.50 -8.51
C GLY A 76 5.88 -18.88 -9.21
N HIS A 77 7.05 -18.73 -8.58
CA HIS A 77 8.35 -19.07 -9.17
C HIS A 77 8.84 -20.50 -8.89
N GLN A 78 8.06 -21.35 -8.22
CA GLN A 78 8.39 -22.77 -8.10
C GLN A 78 7.96 -23.50 -9.38
N SER A 79 8.74 -23.35 -10.45
CA SER A 79 8.67 -24.28 -11.58
C SER A 79 8.94 -25.69 -11.04
N PRO A 80 8.04 -26.67 -11.20
CA PRO A 80 8.45 -28.06 -10.99
C PRO A 80 9.39 -28.39 -12.15
N LEU A 81 10.69 -28.31 -11.91
CA LEU A 81 11.69 -28.96 -12.76
C LEU A 81 11.44 -30.47 -12.65
N SER A 82 10.57 -30.96 -13.53
CA SER A 82 10.38 -32.38 -13.75
C SER A 82 11.62 -32.91 -14.48
N SER A 83 12.46 -33.67 -13.79
CA SER A 83 13.42 -34.61 -14.38
C SER A 83 12.92 -36.04 -14.22
#